data_AF-A0A7K4ZKK5-F1
#
_entry.id   AF-A0A7K4ZKK5-F1
#
_cell.length_a   1.000
_cell.length_b   1.000
_cell.length_c   1.000
_cell.angle_alpha   90.00
_cell.angle_beta   90.00
_cell.angle_gamma   90.00
#
_symmetry.space_group_name_H-M   'P 1'
#
loop_
_entity.id
_entity.type
_entity.pdbx_description
1 polymer ?
#
loop_
_entity_poly.entity_id
_entity_poly.type
_entity_poly.pdbx_seq_one_letter_code
_entity_poly.pdbx_strand_id
1 'polypeptide(L)'
;MRVPQVRRRCAALLGSLLLAAGLALRRAPWPCPAARAAAAAQPRCRQSLYRELELSAGRGVNCSGIVRGEEGAVRAARLASLEAAGRRRAALSPLEYLNMTRDCGSFKEARRFVEFPLSQEEADFPIAYSMVIHNKIEMFERLLRSLYAPQNVYCVHVDRKAPAAFQEAVRAIAACFPNVFVASHLEEVVYASWSRLQADLNCMQDLVKSPVPWRYVLNTCGTDFPIKTNAEMVRALKVLHGQNSMESEKPSAYKQKRWQYHHKVGKTISRTATAKQPPPLNSPMFTGSAYFAVTRAFVRYILEDPMAQRFLEWAKDTYSPDEHVWATLNRVPGVPGALPHSAKYELSDMNALPRLVKWEYQEGDTRKGAPYPPCTGRHQRSVCIYGAGDVSWMLQHHHLLANKFDPEVDDVAIQCLEEHLRHLALYGRGL
;
A
#
# COMPACT_ATOMS: atom_id res chain seq x y z
N MET A 1 40.42 -8.64 80.31
CA MET A 1 38.95 -8.56 80.21
C MET A 1 38.57 -8.29 78.76
N ARG A 2 37.84 -9.21 78.11
CA ARG A 2 37.37 -9.14 76.71
C ARG A 2 35.86 -8.86 76.71
N VAL A 3 35.40 -7.75 76.13
CA VAL A 3 33.99 -7.43 75.79
C VAL A 3 34.04 -6.44 74.59
N PRO A 4 33.19 -6.54 73.55
CA PRO A 4 33.32 -7.51 72.47
C PRO A 4 33.44 -6.81 71.09
N GLN A 5 34.34 -7.32 70.25
CA GLN A 5 34.51 -6.93 68.83
C GLN A 5 33.30 -7.25 67.91
N VAL A 6 32.17 -7.69 68.48
CA VAL A 6 31.02 -8.21 67.74
C VAL A 6 30.09 -7.08 67.25
N ARG A 7 29.97 -5.95 67.97
CA ARG A 7 29.01 -4.89 67.61
C ARG A 7 29.41 -4.02 66.41
N ARG A 8 30.70 -3.86 66.11
CA ARG A 8 31.17 -3.07 64.94
C ARG A 8 31.05 -3.82 63.62
N ARG A 9 31.08 -5.16 63.63
CA ARG A 9 30.91 -5.97 62.40
C ARG A 9 29.46 -6.03 61.93
N CYS A 10 28.48 -6.06 62.84
CA CYS A 10 27.06 -6.07 62.47
C CYS A 10 26.61 -4.77 61.79
N ALA A 11 27.05 -3.59 62.24
CA ALA A 11 26.67 -2.31 61.63
C ALA A 11 27.24 -2.14 60.20
N ALA A 12 28.47 -2.61 59.96
CA ALA A 12 29.08 -2.59 58.63
C ALA A 12 28.43 -3.60 57.66
N LEU A 13 28.01 -4.77 58.16
CA LEU A 13 27.28 -5.78 57.39
C LEU A 13 25.86 -5.33 57.03
N LEU A 14 25.14 -4.66 57.93
CA LEU A 14 23.83 -4.07 57.64
C LEU A 14 23.89 -2.91 56.65
N GLY A 15 24.91 -2.04 56.76
CA GLY A 15 25.13 -0.95 55.79
C GLY A 15 25.48 -1.45 54.38
N SER A 16 26.27 -2.52 54.27
CA SER A 16 26.63 -3.13 52.98
C SER A 16 25.49 -3.96 52.38
N LEU A 17 24.64 -4.60 53.20
CA LEU A 17 23.41 -5.26 52.74
C LEU A 17 22.36 -4.26 52.24
N LEU A 18 22.21 -3.09 52.87
CA LEU A 18 21.30 -2.03 52.41
C LEU A 18 21.80 -1.32 51.14
N LEU A 19 23.12 -1.12 51.00
CA LEU A 19 23.72 -0.65 49.74
C LEU A 19 23.60 -1.70 48.63
N ALA A 20 23.81 -2.98 48.93
CA ALA A 20 23.61 -4.08 47.98
C ALA A 20 22.14 -4.23 47.57
N ALA A 21 21.18 -4.05 48.49
CA ALA A 21 19.75 -4.04 48.19
C ALA A 21 19.36 -2.81 47.33
N GLY A 22 19.91 -1.62 47.62
CA GLY A 22 19.70 -0.42 46.80
C GLY A 22 20.33 -0.50 45.40
N LEU A 23 21.47 -1.17 45.27
CA LEU A 23 22.12 -1.47 43.99
C LEU A 23 21.44 -2.63 43.23
N ALA A 24 20.87 -3.61 43.93
CA ALA A 24 20.08 -4.70 43.35
C ALA A 24 18.72 -4.23 42.87
N LEU A 25 18.04 -3.33 43.60
CA LEU A 25 16.80 -2.66 43.17
C LEU A 25 17.03 -1.72 41.98
N ARG A 26 18.23 -1.13 41.83
CA ARG A 26 18.62 -0.39 40.61
C ARG A 26 19.00 -1.29 39.43
N ARG A 27 19.22 -2.59 39.66
CA ARG A 27 19.58 -3.60 38.64
C ARG A 27 18.44 -4.55 38.28
N ALA A 28 17.34 -4.53 39.02
CA ALA A 28 16.11 -5.18 38.60
C ALA A 28 15.66 -4.52 37.29
N PRO A 29 15.52 -5.27 36.19
CA PRO A 29 14.88 -4.76 34.98
C PRO A 29 13.54 -4.15 35.34
N TRP A 30 13.38 -2.84 35.18
CA TRP A 30 12.02 -2.32 35.14
C TRP A 30 11.28 -3.02 33.99
N PRO A 31 10.06 -3.51 34.23
CA PRO A 31 9.26 -4.14 33.19
C PRO A 31 9.03 -3.14 32.06
N CYS A 32 9.02 -3.64 30.83
CA CYS A 32 8.73 -2.80 29.68
C CYS A 32 7.34 -2.17 29.81
N PRO A 33 7.16 -0.91 29.38
CA PRO A 33 5.84 -0.28 29.38
C PRO A 33 4.83 -1.12 28.59
N ALA A 34 3.61 -1.25 29.10
CA ALA A 34 2.53 -1.92 28.38
C ALA A 34 2.16 -1.19 27.07
N ALA A 35 2.35 0.14 27.03
CA ALA A 35 2.12 0.93 25.83
C ALA A 35 3.23 0.67 24.79
N ARG A 36 2.86 0.10 23.64
CA ARG A 36 3.77 -0.27 22.54
C ARG A 36 4.67 0.88 22.07
N ALA A 37 4.14 2.10 21.96
CA ALA A 37 4.92 3.29 21.59
C ALA A 37 6.03 3.61 22.62
N ALA A 38 5.71 3.52 23.91
CA ALA A 38 6.69 3.75 24.99
C ALA A 38 7.73 2.61 25.05
N ALA A 39 7.33 1.37 24.79
CA ALA A 39 8.24 0.24 24.67
C ALA A 39 9.17 0.39 23.46
N ALA A 40 8.67 0.86 22.31
CA ALA A 40 9.47 1.13 21.12
C ALA A 40 10.50 2.24 21.36
N ALA A 41 10.17 3.27 22.15
CA ALA A 41 11.12 4.34 22.50
C ALA A 41 12.33 3.83 23.30
N GLN A 42 12.17 2.80 24.15
CA GLN A 42 13.23 2.24 24.97
C GLN A 42 14.03 1.15 24.22
N PRO A 43 15.35 1.31 23.99
CA PRO A 43 16.13 0.35 23.19
C PRO A 43 16.03 -1.10 23.66
N ARG A 44 15.97 -1.32 24.97
CA ARG A 44 15.85 -2.65 25.58
C ARG A 44 14.52 -3.34 25.24
N CYS A 45 13.42 -2.58 25.27
CA CYS A 45 12.07 -3.10 25.06
C CYS A 45 11.73 -3.21 23.57
N ARG A 46 12.32 -2.33 22.76
CA ARG A 46 12.18 -2.30 21.30
C ARG A 46 12.50 -3.64 20.66
N GLN A 47 13.58 -4.30 21.08
CA GLN A 47 13.98 -5.57 20.47
C GLN A 47 12.97 -6.70 20.71
N SER A 48 12.37 -6.76 21.91
CA SER A 48 11.31 -7.73 22.20
C SER A 48 10.06 -7.44 21.38
N LEU A 49 9.64 -6.17 21.37
CA LEU A 49 8.48 -5.71 20.59
C LEU A 49 8.66 -5.98 19.09
N TYR A 50 9.85 -5.75 18.54
CA TYR A 50 10.10 -5.95 17.11
C TYR A 50 10.03 -7.43 16.74
N ARG A 51 10.51 -8.34 17.60
CA ARG A 51 10.34 -9.79 17.39
C ARG A 51 8.87 -10.22 17.39
N GLU A 52 8.03 -9.62 18.23
CA GLU A 52 6.58 -9.89 18.23
C GLU A 52 5.90 -9.38 16.95
N LEU A 53 6.46 -8.33 16.34
CA LEU A 53 5.97 -7.71 15.11
C LEU A 53 6.58 -8.29 13.83
N GLU A 54 7.55 -9.20 13.90
CA GLU A 54 8.08 -9.83 12.69
C GLU A 54 6.97 -10.57 11.92
N LEU A 55 7.11 -10.73 10.61
CA LEU A 55 6.27 -11.62 9.81
C LEU A 55 7.18 -12.73 9.31
N SER A 56 6.65 -13.95 9.25
CA SER A 56 7.39 -15.11 8.76
C SER A 56 6.57 -15.81 7.70
N ALA A 57 7.19 -16.15 6.57
CA ALA A 57 6.59 -17.01 5.58
C ALA A 57 6.31 -18.42 6.13
N GLY A 58 5.52 -19.19 5.39
CA GLY A 58 5.21 -20.58 5.72
C GLY A 58 6.47 -21.44 5.87
N ARG A 59 6.38 -22.51 6.66
CA ARG A 59 7.51 -23.43 6.88
C ARG A 59 8.06 -23.94 5.55
N GLY A 60 9.39 -23.87 5.39
CA GLY A 60 10.10 -24.35 4.21
C GLY A 60 10.31 -23.32 3.10
N VAL A 61 9.79 -22.10 3.25
CA VAL A 61 10.04 -21.01 2.29
C VAL A 61 11.32 -20.25 2.66
N ASN A 62 12.29 -20.19 1.75
CA ASN A 62 13.50 -19.38 1.90
C ASN A 62 13.31 -17.98 1.27
N CYS A 63 12.62 -17.08 1.98
CA CYS A 63 12.37 -15.73 1.47
C CYS A 63 13.66 -14.91 1.28
N SER A 64 14.66 -15.10 2.14
CA SER A 64 15.96 -14.42 1.97
C SER A 64 16.62 -14.76 0.63
N GLY A 65 16.58 -16.03 0.22
CA GLY A 65 17.09 -16.48 -1.08
C GLY A 65 16.25 -15.97 -2.25
N ILE A 66 14.92 -15.97 -2.11
CA ILE A 66 14.00 -15.44 -3.14
C ILE A 66 14.22 -13.95 -3.39
N VAL A 67 14.35 -13.15 -2.32
CA VAL A 67 14.64 -11.71 -2.39
C VAL A 67 15.99 -11.46 -3.07
N ARG A 68 17.01 -12.29 -2.79
CA ARG A 68 18.32 -12.23 -3.45
C ARG A 68 18.33 -12.80 -4.88
N GLY A 69 17.24 -13.40 -5.35
CA GLY A 69 17.16 -14.00 -6.68
C GLY A 69 17.95 -15.31 -6.81
N GLU A 70 18.18 -16.03 -5.71
CA GLU A 70 18.88 -17.32 -5.72
C GLU A 70 18.06 -18.37 -6.47
N GLU A 71 18.60 -18.91 -7.56
CA GLU A 71 17.90 -19.86 -8.43
C GLU A 71 17.38 -21.11 -7.68
N GLY A 72 18.10 -21.57 -6.67
CA GLY A 72 17.67 -22.70 -5.84
C GLY A 72 16.41 -22.39 -5.03
N ALA A 73 16.35 -21.22 -4.40
CA ALA A 73 15.22 -20.77 -3.61
C ALA A 73 13.98 -20.49 -4.49
N VAL A 74 14.18 -19.85 -5.64
CA VAL A 74 13.11 -19.57 -6.61
C VAL A 74 12.55 -20.85 -7.21
N ARG A 75 13.40 -21.82 -7.59
CA ARG A 75 12.94 -23.12 -8.11
C ARG A 75 12.17 -23.90 -7.05
N ALA A 76 12.66 -23.93 -5.81
CA ALA A 76 11.96 -24.58 -4.69
C ALA A 76 10.59 -23.94 -4.43
N ALA A 77 10.50 -22.60 -4.43
CA ALA A 77 9.23 -21.89 -4.29
C ALA A 77 8.25 -22.22 -5.42
N ARG A 78 8.72 -22.22 -6.67
CA ARG A 78 7.89 -22.56 -7.83
C ARG A 78 7.36 -24.00 -7.77
N LEU A 79 8.20 -24.96 -7.36
CA LEU A 79 7.79 -26.35 -7.13
C LEU A 79 6.73 -26.43 -6.02
N ALA A 80 6.96 -25.76 -4.89
CA ALA A 80 6.00 -25.72 -3.79
C ALA A 80 4.65 -25.12 -4.21
N SER A 81 4.65 -24.05 -5.00
CA SER A 81 3.43 -23.43 -5.54
C SER A 81 2.66 -24.39 -6.47
N LEU A 82 3.36 -25.20 -7.28
CA LEU A 82 2.75 -26.21 -8.13
C LEU A 82 2.18 -27.38 -7.33
N GLU A 83 2.90 -27.88 -6.32
CA GLU A 83 2.46 -28.97 -5.44
C GLU A 83 1.28 -28.54 -4.54
N ALA A 84 1.31 -27.30 -4.06
CA ALA A 84 0.25 -26.72 -3.24
C ALA A 84 -1.04 -26.46 -4.02
N ALA A 85 -1.03 -26.48 -5.36
CA ALA A 85 -2.22 -26.29 -6.19
C ALA A 85 -3.34 -27.31 -5.85
N GLY A 86 -3.01 -28.47 -5.28
CA GLY A 86 -3.96 -29.47 -4.80
C GLY A 86 -4.24 -29.49 -3.28
N ARG A 87 -3.53 -28.69 -2.47
CA ARG A 87 -3.62 -28.66 -0.99
C ARG A 87 -3.60 -27.24 -0.43
N ARG A 88 -4.17 -26.28 -1.16
CA ARG A 88 -4.12 -24.86 -0.81
C ARG A 88 -4.67 -24.63 0.59
N ARG A 89 -3.93 -23.89 1.42
CA ARG A 89 -4.45 -23.33 2.67
C ARG A 89 -5.73 -22.57 2.34
N ALA A 90 -6.81 -22.87 3.03
CA ALA A 90 -8.05 -22.11 2.87
C ALA A 90 -7.77 -20.65 3.26
N ALA A 91 -8.00 -19.74 2.32
CA ALA A 91 -7.94 -18.31 2.60
C ALA A 91 -8.97 -17.97 3.67
N LEU A 92 -8.63 -17.04 4.56
CA LEU A 92 -9.53 -16.61 5.63
C LEU A 92 -10.78 -15.98 5.03
N SER A 93 -11.93 -16.48 5.47
CA SER A 93 -13.25 -16.05 5.03
C SER A 93 -13.69 -14.74 5.68
N PRO A 94 -14.66 -14.01 5.10
CA PRO A 94 -15.22 -12.82 5.73
C PRO A 94 -15.79 -13.07 7.13
N LEU A 95 -16.40 -14.25 7.36
CA LEU A 95 -16.96 -14.61 8.67
C LEU A 95 -15.87 -14.80 9.74
N GLU A 96 -14.71 -15.35 9.36
CA GLU A 96 -13.57 -15.46 10.28
C GLU A 96 -13.06 -14.08 10.66
N TYR A 97 -12.97 -13.14 9.71
CA TYR A 97 -12.61 -11.75 10.02
C TYR A 97 -13.61 -11.09 10.96
N LEU A 98 -14.92 -11.26 10.72
CA LEU A 98 -15.96 -10.75 11.63
C LEU A 98 -15.80 -11.29 13.05
N ASN A 99 -15.39 -12.54 13.22
CA ASN A 99 -15.15 -13.12 14.53
C ASN A 99 -13.87 -12.56 15.18
N MET A 100 -12.78 -12.48 14.42
CA MET A 100 -11.50 -11.97 14.93
C MET A 100 -11.60 -10.50 15.35
N THR A 101 -12.33 -9.66 14.61
CA THR A 101 -12.47 -8.21 14.88
C THR A 101 -13.43 -7.88 16.02
N ARG A 102 -14.05 -8.87 16.69
CA ARG A 102 -14.83 -8.63 17.91
C ARG A 102 -13.98 -8.08 19.04
N ASP A 103 -12.72 -8.48 19.09
CA ASP A 103 -11.69 -7.91 19.95
C ASP A 103 -10.60 -7.31 19.07
N CYS A 104 -10.66 -5.99 18.87
CA CYS A 104 -9.70 -5.28 18.05
C CYS A 104 -8.27 -5.31 18.62
N GLY A 105 -8.09 -5.45 19.94
CA GLY A 105 -6.76 -5.59 20.55
C GLY A 105 -6.13 -6.91 20.13
N SER A 106 -6.86 -8.00 20.37
CA SER A 106 -6.46 -9.35 19.96
C SER A 106 -6.27 -9.48 18.46
N PHE A 107 -7.15 -8.87 17.65
CA PHE A 107 -7.01 -8.85 16.19
C PHE A 107 -5.71 -8.18 15.75
N LYS A 108 -5.45 -6.95 16.21
CA LYS A 108 -4.25 -6.20 15.82
C LYS A 108 -2.97 -6.88 16.28
N GLU A 109 -2.97 -7.50 17.46
CA GLU A 109 -1.86 -8.29 17.96
C GLU A 109 -1.63 -9.57 17.15
N ALA A 110 -2.67 -10.40 16.98
CA ALA A 110 -2.56 -11.65 16.24
C ALA A 110 -2.18 -11.44 14.76
N ARG A 111 -2.66 -10.35 14.16
CA ARG A 111 -2.31 -9.96 12.79
C ARG A 111 -1.02 -9.17 12.70
N ARG A 112 -0.41 -8.78 13.83
CA ARG A 112 0.88 -8.05 13.93
C ARG A 112 0.85 -6.70 13.21
N PHE A 113 -0.15 -5.88 13.48
CA PHE A 113 -0.18 -4.48 13.03
C PHE A 113 0.83 -3.62 13.80
N VAL A 114 1.49 -2.69 13.12
CA VAL A 114 2.41 -1.73 13.73
C VAL A 114 1.61 -0.49 14.14
N GLU A 115 1.39 -0.32 15.44
CA GLU A 115 0.48 0.70 16.00
C GLU A 115 1.20 1.95 16.52
N PHE A 116 2.46 2.15 16.15
CA PHE A 116 3.26 3.33 16.52
C PHE A 116 4.12 3.76 15.31
N PRO A 117 4.45 5.06 15.16
CA PRO A 117 5.39 5.50 14.14
C PRO A 117 6.77 4.87 14.36
N LEU A 118 7.40 4.37 13.31
CA LEU A 118 8.75 3.76 13.39
C LEU A 118 9.87 4.80 13.37
N SER A 119 9.59 6.01 12.89
CA SER A 119 10.50 7.15 12.91
C SER A 119 9.77 8.50 12.97
N GLN A 120 10.48 9.55 13.38
CA GLN A 120 9.95 10.92 13.35
C GLN A 120 9.74 11.41 11.91
N GLU A 121 10.63 11.02 10.99
CA GLU A 121 10.49 11.35 9.56
C GLU A 121 9.16 10.86 9.00
N GLU A 122 8.76 9.63 9.33
CA GLU A 122 7.48 9.09 8.91
C GLU A 122 6.29 9.74 9.62
N ALA A 123 6.43 10.08 10.91
CA ALA A 123 5.39 10.78 11.67
C ALA A 123 5.07 12.17 11.08
N ASP A 124 6.10 12.88 10.61
CA ASP A 124 5.99 14.24 10.07
C ASP A 124 5.54 14.30 8.59
N PHE A 125 5.44 13.13 7.93
CA PHE A 125 5.01 13.02 6.55
C PHE A 125 3.86 12.02 6.38
N PRO A 126 2.63 12.33 6.87
CA PRO A 126 1.51 11.43 6.73
C PRO A 126 1.10 11.23 5.27
N ILE A 127 0.78 9.98 4.94
CA ILE A 127 0.31 9.53 3.63
C ILE A 127 -1.16 9.14 3.73
N ALA A 128 -1.94 9.51 2.72
CA ALA A 128 -3.31 9.05 2.54
C ALA A 128 -3.38 7.89 1.54
N TYR A 129 -4.34 6.98 1.73
CA TYR A 129 -4.62 5.90 0.80
C TYR A 129 -6.09 5.87 0.40
N SER A 130 -6.36 5.71 -0.90
CA SER A 130 -7.67 5.38 -1.46
C SER A 130 -7.67 3.92 -1.92
N MET A 131 -8.33 3.03 -1.19
CA MET A 131 -8.28 1.59 -1.42
C MET A 131 -9.59 1.10 -2.04
N VAL A 132 -9.60 0.81 -3.34
CA VAL A 132 -10.80 0.33 -4.06
C VAL A 132 -10.80 -1.21 -4.14
N ILE A 133 -11.74 -1.84 -3.44
CA ILE A 133 -11.80 -3.31 -3.28
C ILE A 133 -13.20 -3.87 -3.55
N HIS A 134 -13.29 -5.15 -3.93
CA HIS A 134 -14.56 -5.82 -4.21
C HIS A 134 -14.62 -7.30 -3.79
N ASN A 135 -13.49 -7.92 -3.42
CA ASN A 135 -13.40 -9.32 -2.99
C ASN A 135 -12.09 -9.60 -2.22
N LYS A 136 -11.86 -10.88 -1.86
CA LYS A 136 -10.64 -11.42 -1.23
C LYS A 136 -10.25 -10.68 0.06
N ILE A 137 -11.02 -10.90 1.11
CA ILE A 137 -10.88 -10.19 2.40
C ILE A 137 -9.49 -10.34 3.02
N GLU A 138 -8.87 -11.51 2.88
CA GLU A 138 -7.51 -11.72 3.38
C GLU A 138 -6.48 -10.89 2.61
N MET A 139 -6.64 -10.69 1.30
CA MET A 139 -5.75 -9.81 0.54
C MET A 139 -5.93 -8.34 0.91
N PHE A 140 -7.16 -7.92 1.18
CA PHE A 140 -7.40 -6.57 1.72
C PHE A 140 -6.68 -6.38 3.06
N GLU A 141 -6.82 -7.32 4.01
CA GLU A 141 -6.15 -7.20 5.30
C GLU A 141 -4.61 -7.21 5.17
N ARG A 142 -4.05 -8.08 4.34
CA ARG A 142 -2.60 -8.17 4.12
C ARG A 142 -2.04 -6.89 3.49
N LEU A 143 -2.75 -6.33 2.51
CA LEU A 143 -2.41 -5.04 1.92
C LEU A 143 -2.49 -3.92 2.96
N LEU A 144 -3.59 -3.85 3.72
CA LEU A 144 -3.76 -2.85 4.79
C LEU A 144 -2.63 -2.98 5.81
N ARG A 145 -2.34 -4.18 6.32
CA ARG A 145 -1.25 -4.44 7.27
C ARG A 145 0.13 -4.02 6.77
N SER A 146 0.37 -4.19 5.47
CA SER A 146 1.67 -3.88 4.86
C SER A 146 1.85 -2.38 4.59
N LEU A 147 0.74 -1.63 4.48
CA LEU A 147 0.73 -0.17 4.31
C LEU A 147 0.46 0.60 5.61
N TYR A 148 -0.10 -0.06 6.64
CA TYR A 148 -0.61 0.59 7.85
C TYR A 148 0.51 1.25 8.66
N ALA A 149 0.31 2.54 8.94
CA ALA A 149 1.04 3.31 9.95
C ALA A 149 0.03 4.22 10.67
N PRO A 150 0.15 4.43 11.99
CA PRO A 150 -0.86 5.15 12.77
C PRO A 150 -0.98 6.64 12.42
N GLN A 151 0.07 7.24 11.86
CA GLN A 151 0.05 8.64 11.42
C GLN A 151 -0.64 8.85 10.06
N ASN A 152 -0.73 7.79 9.24
CA ASN A 152 -1.34 7.83 7.91
C ASN A 152 -2.87 7.81 7.99
N VAL A 153 -3.57 7.89 6.85
CA VAL A 153 -5.03 7.78 6.78
C VAL A 153 -5.48 6.92 5.59
N TYR A 154 -6.50 6.09 5.79
CA TYR A 154 -6.92 5.07 4.83
C TYR A 154 -8.43 5.15 4.59
N CYS A 155 -8.82 5.50 3.37
CA CYS A 155 -10.18 5.38 2.91
C CYS A 155 -10.35 4.08 2.12
N VAL A 156 -11.37 3.29 2.44
CA VAL A 156 -11.67 2.03 1.77
C VAL A 156 -12.99 2.16 1.02
N HIS A 157 -12.93 2.13 -0.30
CA HIS A 157 -14.11 2.04 -1.13
C HIS A 157 -14.42 0.57 -1.43
N VAL A 158 -15.50 0.05 -0.86
CA VAL A 158 -16.00 -1.30 -1.16
C VAL A 158 -17.04 -1.20 -2.28
N ASP A 159 -16.85 -1.94 -3.38
CA ASP A 159 -17.86 -2.02 -4.44
C ASP A 159 -19.21 -2.44 -3.85
N ARG A 160 -20.25 -1.68 -4.16
CA ARG A 160 -21.60 -1.91 -3.63
C ARG A 160 -22.18 -3.27 -4.04
N LYS A 161 -21.68 -3.87 -5.12
CA LYS A 161 -22.04 -5.22 -5.59
C LYS A 161 -21.31 -6.35 -4.84
N ALA A 162 -20.34 -6.03 -3.99
CA ALA A 162 -19.62 -7.05 -3.23
C ALA A 162 -20.58 -7.78 -2.26
N PRO A 163 -20.35 -9.08 -1.96
CA PRO A 163 -21.20 -9.83 -1.05
C PRO A 163 -21.35 -9.15 0.32
N ALA A 164 -22.53 -9.21 0.93
CA ALA A 164 -22.81 -8.53 2.20
C ALA A 164 -21.80 -8.87 3.31
N ALA A 165 -21.49 -10.16 3.48
CA ALA A 165 -20.49 -10.62 4.45
C ALA A 165 -19.09 -10.01 4.21
N PHE A 166 -18.71 -9.79 2.94
CA PHE A 166 -17.45 -9.10 2.62
C PHE A 166 -17.49 -7.63 3.03
N GLN A 167 -18.58 -6.92 2.72
CA GLN A 167 -18.74 -5.52 3.12
C GLN A 167 -18.72 -5.35 4.65
N GLU A 168 -19.40 -6.25 5.38
CA GLU A 168 -19.40 -6.27 6.84
C GLU A 168 -18.01 -6.54 7.41
N ALA A 169 -17.29 -7.52 6.87
CA ALA A 169 -15.93 -7.82 7.31
C ALA A 169 -14.97 -6.64 7.09
N VAL A 170 -15.08 -5.94 5.95
CA VAL A 170 -14.27 -4.72 5.70
C VAL A 170 -14.60 -3.64 6.73
N ARG A 171 -15.89 -3.39 7.02
CA ARG A 171 -16.29 -2.41 8.04
C ARG A 171 -15.77 -2.79 9.42
N ALA A 172 -15.80 -4.07 9.78
CA ALA A 172 -15.33 -4.56 11.06
C ALA A 172 -13.80 -4.43 11.21
N ILE A 173 -13.03 -4.71 10.15
CA ILE A 173 -11.58 -4.46 10.12
C ILE A 173 -11.30 -2.96 10.26
N ALA A 174 -11.97 -2.12 9.48
CA ALA A 174 -11.76 -0.67 9.51
C ALA A 174 -12.05 -0.09 10.91
N ALA A 175 -13.12 -0.54 11.56
CA ALA A 175 -13.50 -0.10 12.91
C ALA A 175 -12.44 -0.37 13.99
N CYS A 176 -11.48 -1.27 13.76
CA CYS A 176 -10.38 -1.52 14.69
C CYS A 176 -9.26 -0.46 14.67
N PHE A 177 -9.32 0.49 13.74
CA PHE A 177 -8.30 1.52 13.57
C PHE A 177 -8.95 2.92 13.52
N PRO A 178 -8.41 3.93 14.24
CA PRO A 178 -8.99 5.27 14.28
C PRO A 178 -8.81 6.06 12.96
N ASN A 179 -7.86 5.63 12.12
CA ASN A 179 -7.45 6.28 10.88
C ASN A 179 -7.78 5.45 9.62
N VAL A 180 -8.59 4.40 9.76
CA VAL A 180 -9.12 3.61 8.63
C VAL A 180 -10.63 3.74 8.63
N PHE A 181 -11.22 4.10 7.48
CA PHE A 181 -12.66 4.23 7.36
C PHE A 181 -13.15 3.76 5.99
N VAL A 182 -14.41 3.32 5.94
CA VAL A 182 -15.09 3.02 4.67
C VAL A 182 -15.63 4.33 4.09
N ALA A 183 -15.47 4.52 2.77
CA ALA A 183 -15.95 5.71 2.08
C ALA A 183 -17.44 5.96 2.35
N SER A 184 -17.81 7.23 2.52
CA SER A 184 -19.19 7.65 2.79
C SER A 184 -20.14 7.35 1.63
N HIS A 185 -19.62 7.31 0.41
CA HIS A 185 -20.35 6.98 -0.81
C HIS A 185 -19.69 5.80 -1.54
N LEU A 186 -20.49 4.74 -1.78
CA LEU A 186 -20.05 3.52 -2.44
C LEU A 186 -20.73 3.36 -3.81
N GLU A 187 -19.91 3.16 -4.83
CA GLU A 187 -20.29 2.97 -6.23
C GLU A 187 -20.46 1.48 -6.57
N GLU A 188 -21.34 1.20 -7.52
CA GLU A 188 -21.36 -0.07 -8.26
C GLU A 188 -20.36 0.00 -9.40
N VAL A 189 -19.15 -0.54 -9.21
CA VAL A 189 -18.07 -0.31 -10.17
C VAL A 189 -18.23 -1.20 -11.40
N VAL A 190 -18.42 -0.59 -12.56
CA VAL A 190 -18.43 -1.26 -13.87
C VAL A 190 -17.10 -1.03 -14.57
N TYR A 191 -16.47 -2.12 -15.04
CA TYR A 191 -15.19 -2.09 -15.73
C TYR A 191 -15.20 -1.08 -16.89
N ALA A 192 -14.11 -0.31 -17.01
CA ALA A 192 -13.90 0.73 -18.02
C ALA A 192 -14.94 1.88 -18.01
N SER A 193 -15.75 2.02 -16.95
CA SER A 193 -16.70 3.12 -16.81
C SER A 193 -16.25 4.17 -15.80
N TRP A 194 -16.93 5.31 -15.78
CA TRP A 194 -16.75 6.39 -14.81
C TRP A 194 -16.78 5.94 -13.35
N SER A 195 -17.60 4.94 -13.01
CA SER A 195 -17.74 4.46 -11.63
C SER A 195 -16.41 4.04 -10.98
N ARG A 196 -15.43 3.57 -11.78
CA ARG A 196 -14.10 3.25 -11.26
C ARG A 196 -13.37 4.51 -10.78
N LEU A 197 -13.44 5.59 -11.54
CA LEU A 197 -12.85 6.88 -11.19
C LEU A 197 -13.62 7.52 -10.03
N GLN A 198 -14.96 7.47 -10.07
CA GLN A 198 -15.83 7.98 -9.01
C GLN A 198 -15.54 7.35 -7.65
N ALA A 199 -15.21 6.05 -7.59
CA ALA A 199 -14.80 5.38 -6.36
C ALA A 199 -13.58 6.06 -5.68
N ASP A 200 -12.58 6.47 -6.47
CA ASP A 200 -11.43 7.22 -5.96
C ASP A 200 -11.82 8.65 -5.56
N LEU A 201 -12.68 9.33 -6.33
CA LEU A 201 -13.18 10.67 -5.99
C LEU A 201 -13.96 10.68 -4.67
N ASN A 202 -14.78 9.66 -4.43
CA ASN A 202 -15.52 9.51 -3.17
C ASN A 202 -14.57 9.38 -1.98
N CYS A 203 -13.51 8.57 -2.12
CA CYS A 203 -12.48 8.49 -1.09
C CYS A 203 -11.70 9.80 -0.92
N MET A 204 -11.30 10.45 -2.01
CA MET A 204 -10.65 11.76 -1.97
C MET A 204 -11.48 12.80 -1.23
N GLN A 205 -12.80 12.82 -1.47
CA GLN A 205 -13.74 13.73 -0.83
C GLN A 205 -13.80 13.57 0.69
N ASP A 206 -13.63 12.35 1.19
CA ASP A 206 -13.59 12.08 2.63
C ASP A 206 -12.20 12.28 3.22
N LEU A 207 -11.15 11.91 2.49
CA LEU A 207 -9.75 12.11 2.90
C LEU A 207 -9.44 13.59 3.10
N VAL A 208 -9.93 14.50 2.26
CA VAL A 208 -9.68 15.95 2.46
C VAL A 208 -10.30 16.50 3.74
N LYS A 209 -11.39 15.89 4.24
CA LYS A 209 -12.06 16.24 5.50
C LYS A 209 -11.36 15.64 6.74
N SER A 210 -10.47 14.67 6.54
CA SER A 210 -9.71 14.07 7.64
C SER A 210 -8.89 15.14 8.40
N PRO A 211 -8.81 15.06 9.74
CA PRO A 211 -7.95 15.94 10.52
C PRO A 211 -6.45 15.64 10.31
N VAL A 212 -6.10 14.48 9.74
CA VAL A 212 -4.72 14.10 9.46
C VAL A 212 -4.17 15.04 8.37
N PRO A 213 -3.05 15.76 8.60
CA PRO A 213 -2.47 16.69 7.63
C PRO A 213 -1.62 15.96 6.58
N TRP A 214 -2.23 15.00 5.88
CA TRP A 214 -1.54 14.18 4.89
C TRP A 214 -1.02 15.00 3.70
N ARG A 215 0.10 14.55 3.13
CA ARG A 215 0.85 15.26 2.10
C ARG A 215 0.48 14.77 0.69
N TYR A 216 0.43 13.46 0.54
CA TYR A 216 0.12 12.77 -0.72
C TYR A 216 -0.96 11.73 -0.49
N VAL A 217 -1.77 11.48 -1.51
CA VAL A 217 -2.64 10.30 -1.60
C VAL A 217 -2.12 9.35 -2.68
N LEU A 218 -2.08 8.05 -2.36
CA LEU A 218 -1.88 6.97 -3.30
C LEU A 218 -3.16 6.16 -3.38
N ASN A 219 -3.63 5.85 -4.59
CA ASN A 219 -4.73 4.91 -4.73
C ASN A 219 -4.21 3.48 -4.90
N THR A 220 -5.00 2.50 -4.48
CA THR A 220 -4.73 1.08 -4.62
C THR A 220 -5.99 0.33 -5.03
N CYS A 221 -5.80 -0.86 -5.59
CA CYS A 221 -6.83 -1.86 -5.79
C CYS A 221 -6.53 -3.11 -4.93
N GLY A 222 -7.51 -4.01 -4.79
CA GLY A 222 -7.38 -5.22 -3.95
C GLY A 222 -6.31 -6.25 -4.39
N THR A 223 -5.64 -6.04 -5.52
CA THR A 223 -4.56 -6.92 -6.04
C THR A 223 -3.20 -6.25 -6.05
N ASP A 224 -3.08 -5.08 -5.43
CA ASP A 224 -1.82 -4.37 -5.26
C ASP A 224 -1.05 -4.87 -4.03
N PHE A 225 0.26 -4.66 -4.05
CA PHE A 225 1.10 -4.85 -2.87
C PHE A 225 2.26 -3.85 -2.84
N PRO A 226 2.68 -3.35 -1.66
CA PRO A 226 3.86 -2.50 -1.56
C PRO A 226 5.14 -3.25 -1.91
N ILE A 227 6.10 -2.51 -2.45
CA ILE A 227 7.48 -2.98 -2.70
C ILE A 227 8.52 -2.04 -2.07
N LYS A 228 8.04 -1.15 -1.20
CA LYS A 228 8.77 -0.18 -0.39
C LYS A 228 8.14 -0.14 1.00
N THR A 229 8.95 0.07 2.01
CA THR A 229 8.51 0.39 3.37
C THR A 229 7.88 1.78 3.42
N ASN A 230 7.11 2.08 4.48
CA ASN A 230 6.53 3.41 4.64
C ASN A 230 7.61 4.53 4.66
N ALA A 231 8.76 4.30 5.32
CA ALA A 231 9.89 5.22 5.30
C ALA A 231 10.46 5.46 3.88
N GLU A 232 10.63 4.41 3.08
CA GLU A 232 11.07 4.54 1.68
C GLU A 232 10.03 5.28 0.84
N MET A 233 8.73 5.03 1.03
CA MET A 233 7.67 5.77 0.36
C MET A 233 7.69 7.26 0.74
N VAL A 234 7.84 7.59 2.03
CA VAL A 234 7.97 8.96 2.52
C VAL A 234 9.14 9.67 1.81
N ARG A 235 10.31 9.02 1.74
CA ARG A 235 11.50 9.60 1.10
C ARG A 235 11.32 9.80 -0.39
N ALA A 236 10.78 8.80 -1.10
CA ALA A 236 10.49 8.91 -2.53
C ALA A 236 9.50 10.06 -2.82
N LEU A 237 8.47 10.23 -1.98
CA LEU A 237 7.50 11.32 -2.13
C LEU A 237 8.09 12.69 -1.77
N LYS A 238 9.02 12.77 -0.81
CA LYS A 238 9.74 14.03 -0.51
C LYS A 238 10.57 14.52 -1.70
N VAL A 239 11.17 13.60 -2.48
CA VAL A 239 11.95 13.93 -3.69
C VAL A 239 11.09 14.56 -4.78
N LEU A 240 9.76 14.36 -4.76
CA LEU A 240 8.87 15.02 -5.72
C LEU A 240 8.71 16.53 -5.46
N HIS A 241 9.16 17.05 -4.32
CA HIS A 241 9.10 18.48 -3.99
C HIS A 241 7.72 19.13 -4.24
N GLY A 242 6.63 18.42 -3.95
CA GLY A 242 5.26 18.91 -4.15
C GLY A 242 4.69 18.71 -5.56
N GLN A 243 5.43 18.04 -6.46
CA GLN A 243 4.90 17.58 -7.75
C GLN A 243 4.13 16.26 -7.58
N ASN A 244 3.19 16.00 -8.48
CA ASN A 244 2.51 14.71 -8.56
C ASN A 244 3.35 13.72 -9.38
N SER A 245 3.11 12.43 -9.21
CA SER A 245 3.68 11.37 -10.06
C SER A 245 2.60 10.41 -10.53
N MET A 246 2.50 10.23 -11.85
CA MET A 246 1.62 9.28 -12.52
C MET A 246 2.09 9.11 -13.97
N GLU A 247 1.71 8.00 -14.61
CA GLU A 247 1.88 7.83 -16.05
C GLU A 247 1.11 8.94 -16.78
N SER A 248 1.76 9.63 -17.71
CA SER A 248 1.17 10.70 -18.51
C SER A 248 1.97 10.88 -19.79
N GLU A 249 1.44 10.31 -20.86
CA GLU A 249 2.06 10.23 -22.19
C GLU A 249 1.10 10.76 -23.26
N LYS A 250 1.66 11.10 -24.43
CA LYS A 250 0.84 11.45 -25.58
C LYS A 250 -0.06 10.28 -25.99
N PRO A 251 -1.34 10.55 -26.29
CA PRO A 251 -2.27 9.49 -26.60
C PRO A 251 -2.05 8.93 -28.00
N SER A 252 -1.95 7.60 -28.11
CA SER A 252 -1.96 6.93 -29.41
C SER A 252 -3.29 7.14 -30.14
N ALA A 253 -3.29 7.04 -31.47
CA ALA A 253 -4.51 7.17 -32.29
C ALA A 253 -5.60 6.16 -31.87
N TYR A 254 -5.20 5.00 -31.33
CA TYR A 254 -6.14 4.02 -30.77
C TYR A 254 -6.76 4.51 -29.46
N LYS A 255 -5.96 4.99 -28.49
CA LYS A 255 -6.47 5.48 -27.20
C LYS A 255 -7.35 6.72 -27.38
N GLN A 256 -7.08 7.58 -28.36
CA GLN A 256 -7.92 8.76 -28.66
C GLN A 256 -9.39 8.42 -28.95
N LYS A 257 -9.66 7.25 -29.53
CA LYS A 257 -11.04 6.80 -29.83
C LYS A 257 -11.91 6.65 -28.57
N ARG A 258 -11.29 6.51 -27.38
CA ARG A 258 -11.99 6.30 -26.11
C ARG A 258 -12.81 7.50 -25.62
N TRP A 259 -12.50 8.71 -26.09
CA TRP A 259 -13.23 9.93 -25.73
C TRP A 259 -13.78 10.72 -26.93
N GLN A 260 -13.67 10.17 -28.15
CA GLN A 260 -14.27 10.78 -29.34
C GLN A 260 -15.79 10.56 -29.44
N TYR A 261 -16.31 9.54 -28.76
CA TYR A 261 -17.73 9.16 -28.81
C TYR A 261 -18.29 8.98 -27.41
N HIS A 262 -19.59 9.19 -27.27
CA HIS A 262 -20.31 8.89 -26.04
C HIS A 262 -20.35 7.37 -25.82
N HIS A 263 -20.24 6.94 -24.57
CA HIS A 263 -20.36 5.54 -24.16
C HIS A 263 -21.52 5.39 -23.19
N LYS A 264 -22.24 4.27 -23.29
CA LYS A 264 -23.34 3.95 -22.37
C LYS A 264 -22.95 2.76 -21.50
N VAL A 265 -23.35 2.82 -20.23
CA VAL A 265 -23.11 1.75 -19.27
C VAL A 265 -24.35 0.85 -19.21
N GLY A 266 -24.22 -0.38 -19.70
CA GLY A 266 -25.17 -1.47 -19.46
C GLY A 266 -24.54 -2.52 -18.54
N LYS A 267 -24.75 -3.82 -18.84
CA LYS A 267 -23.96 -4.90 -18.23
C LYS A 267 -22.46 -4.74 -18.50
N THR A 268 -22.14 -4.21 -19.68
CA THR A 268 -20.82 -3.77 -20.09
C THR A 268 -20.92 -2.37 -20.67
N ILE A 269 -19.81 -1.65 -20.70
CA ILE A 269 -19.75 -0.35 -21.37
C ILE A 269 -19.67 -0.56 -22.89
N SER A 270 -20.41 0.23 -23.66
CA SER A 270 -20.41 0.18 -25.12
C SER A 270 -20.35 1.57 -25.73
N ARG A 271 -19.63 1.69 -26.86
CA ARG A 271 -19.52 2.94 -27.63
C ARG A 271 -20.80 3.19 -28.41
N THR A 272 -21.30 4.42 -28.38
CA THR A 272 -22.43 4.86 -29.20
C THR A 272 -21.98 5.43 -30.54
N ALA A 273 -22.92 5.75 -31.43
CA ALA A 273 -22.63 6.46 -32.68
C ALA A 273 -22.48 7.98 -32.49
N THR A 274 -22.82 8.51 -31.32
CA THR A 274 -22.83 9.96 -31.07
C THR A 274 -21.42 10.45 -30.75
N ALA A 275 -20.91 11.38 -31.57
CA ALA A 275 -19.62 12.03 -31.32
C ALA A 275 -19.70 12.99 -30.12
N LYS A 276 -18.63 13.06 -29.33
CA LYS A 276 -18.50 14.00 -28.22
C LYS A 276 -17.99 15.36 -28.71
N GLN A 277 -18.38 16.41 -28.00
CA GLN A 277 -17.72 17.71 -28.11
C GLN A 277 -16.27 17.61 -27.63
N PRO A 278 -15.36 18.49 -28.10
CA PRO A 278 -13.99 18.57 -27.58
C PRO A 278 -13.97 18.72 -26.05
N PRO A 279 -12.90 18.23 -25.37
CA PRO A 279 -12.78 18.41 -23.92
C PRO A 279 -12.77 19.91 -23.57
N PRO A 280 -13.42 20.32 -22.46
CA PRO A 280 -13.51 21.72 -22.05
C PRO A 280 -12.20 22.21 -21.39
N LEU A 281 -11.07 21.97 -22.04
CA LEU A 281 -9.72 22.27 -21.57
C LEU A 281 -8.94 23.06 -22.63
N ASN A 282 -8.07 23.97 -22.17
CA ASN A 282 -7.11 24.67 -23.03
C ASN A 282 -5.78 23.91 -23.20
N SER A 283 -5.74 22.65 -22.75
CA SER A 283 -4.57 21.77 -22.80
C SER A 283 -4.90 20.49 -23.57
N PRO A 284 -3.92 19.85 -24.25
CA PRO A 284 -4.12 18.55 -24.86
C PRO A 284 -4.55 17.46 -23.85
N MET A 285 -5.21 16.43 -24.37
CA MET A 285 -5.48 15.19 -23.64
C MET A 285 -4.20 14.34 -23.55
N PHE A 286 -4.03 13.66 -22.41
CA PHE A 286 -2.97 12.70 -22.15
C PHE A 286 -3.55 11.36 -21.71
N THR A 287 -2.78 10.30 -21.87
CA THR A 287 -3.14 8.96 -21.38
C THR A 287 -2.15 8.49 -20.35
N GLY A 288 -2.63 7.67 -19.42
CA GLY A 288 -1.81 7.00 -18.43
C GLY A 288 -2.54 5.80 -17.85
N SER A 289 -2.34 5.55 -16.56
CA SER A 289 -3.03 4.52 -15.80
C SER A 289 -4.01 5.09 -14.78
N ALA A 290 -4.81 4.20 -14.19
CA ALA A 290 -5.69 4.53 -13.09
C ALA A 290 -4.94 4.90 -11.79
N TYR A 291 -3.61 4.68 -11.72
CA TYR A 291 -2.84 4.77 -10.48
C TYR A 291 -1.99 6.04 -10.42
N PHE A 292 -1.98 6.67 -9.24
CA PHE A 292 -1.32 7.94 -9.05
C PHE A 292 -0.73 8.11 -7.64
N ALA A 293 0.21 9.04 -7.51
CA ALA A 293 0.65 9.63 -6.26
C ALA A 293 0.51 11.15 -6.39
N VAL A 294 -0.50 11.73 -5.75
CA VAL A 294 -0.88 13.15 -5.95
C VAL A 294 -0.93 13.90 -4.64
N THR A 295 -0.62 15.20 -4.69
CA THR A 295 -0.63 16.06 -3.50
C THR A 295 -2.04 16.32 -2.98
N ARG A 296 -2.15 16.66 -1.69
CA ARG A 296 -3.41 17.14 -1.12
C ARG A 296 -3.96 18.37 -1.84
N ALA A 297 -3.09 19.25 -2.33
CA ALA A 297 -3.48 20.44 -3.09
C ALA A 297 -4.12 20.07 -4.44
N PHE A 298 -3.57 19.08 -5.14
CA PHE A 298 -4.16 18.55 -6.37
C PHE A 298 -5.56 17.98 -6.13
N VAL A 299 -5.74 17.21 -5.05
CA VAL A 299 -7.05 16.65 -4.70
C VAL A 299 -8.08 17.75 -4.44
N ARG A 300 -7.75 18.77 -3.65
CA ARG A 300 -8.66 19.91 -3.40
C ARG A 300 -9.01 20.63 -4.69
N TYR A 301 -8.01 20.89 -5.53
CA TYR A 301 -8.22 21.50 -6.84
C TYR A 301 -9.22 20.71 -7.68
N ILE A 302 -9.07 19.39 -7.78
CA ILE A 302 -9.99 18.55 -8.56
C ILE A 302 -11.41 18.61 -8.02
N LEU A 303 -11.59 18.64 -6.70
CA LEU A 303 -12.91 18.66 -6.06
C LEU A 303 -13.60 20.03 -6.12
N GLU A 304 -12.84 21.13 -6.18
CA GLU A 304 -13.37 22.49 -5.98
C GLU A 304 -13.31 23.36 -7.25
N ASP A 305 -12.32 23.16 -8.13
CA ASP A 305 -12.09 24.05 -9.27
C ASP A 305 -13.16 23.85 -10.38
N PRO A 306 -13.84 24.92 -10.85
CA PRO A 306 -14.89 24.81 -11.86
C PRO A 306 -14.43 24.23 -13.19
N MET A 307 -13.19 24.45 -13.61
CA MET A 307 -12.64 23.86 -14.84
C MET A 307 -12.46 22.36 -14.65
N ALA A 308 -11.86 21.93 -13.53
CA ALA A 308 -11.72 20.51 -13.22
C ALA A 308 -13.09 19.82 -13.17
N GLN A 309 -14.08 20.40 -12.48
CA GLN A 309 -15.43 19.86 -12.39
C GLN A 309 -16.13 19.73 -13.75
N ARG A 310 -16.01 20.73 -14.63
CA ARG A 310 -16.55 20.62 -16.01
C ARG A 310 -15.86 19.53 -16.82
N PHE A 311 -14.56 19.34 -16.65
CA PHE A 311 -13.83 18.28 -17.34
C PHE A 311 -14.21 16.89 -16.82
N LEU A 312 -14.36 16.72 -15.50
CA LEU A 312 -14.85 15.49 -14.89
C LEU A 312 -16.26 15.14 -15.40
N GLU A 313 -17.17 16.12 -15.45
CA GLU A 313 -18.52 15.93 -16.01
C GLU A 313 -18.46 15.51 -17.47
N TRP A 314 -17.65 16.18 -18.29
CA TRP A 314 -17.44 15.80 -19.68
C TRP A 314 -16.88 14.38 -19.84
N ALA A 315 -16.10 13.88 -18.89
CA ALA A 315 -15.45 12.57 -18.97
C ALA A 315 -16.37 11.39 -18.57
N LYS A 316 -17.53 11.64 -17.96
CA LYS A 316 -18.42 10.60 -17.38
C LYS A 316 -18.87 9.52 -18.36
N ASP A 317 -18.99 9.85 -19.64
CA ASP A 317 -19.42 8.93 -20.70
C ASP A 317 -18.31 8.66 -21.72
N THR A 318 -17.05 8.72 -21.28
CA THR A 318 -15.89 8.21 -22.01
C THR A 318 -15.56 6.77 -21.61
N TYR A 319 -14.75 6.08 -22.43
CA TYR A 319 -14.29 4.72 -22.13
C TYR A 319 -12.97 4.73 -21.34
N SER A 320 -12.93 4.02 -20.22
CA SER A 320 -11.79 3.97 -19.29
C SER A 320 -11.29 5.38 -18.90
N PRO A 321 -12.15 6.26 -18.34
CA PRO A 321 -11.76 7.62 -17.96
C PRO A 321 -10.61 7.68 -16.97
N ASP A 322 -10.46 6.64 -16.14
CA ASP A 322 -9.34 6.45 -15.23
C ASP A 322 -7.98 6.40 -15.93
N GLU A 323 -7.91 6.05 -17.22
CA GLU A 323 -6.67 6.01 -18.02
C GLU A 323 -6.37 7.31 -18.79
N HIS A 324 -7.16 8.38 -18.63
CA HIS A 324 -6.87 9.67 -19.27
C HIS A 324 -7.20 10.91 -18.44
N VAL A 325 -8.13 10.84 -17.48
CA VAL A 325 -8.52 12.00 -16.67
C VAL A 325 -7.39 12.46 -15.77
N TRP A 326 -6.78 11.56 -14.99
CA TRP A 326 -5.67 11.90 -14.10
C TRP A 326 -4.47 12.41 -14.89
N ALA A 327 -4.07 11.64 -15.91
CA ALA A 327 -2.98 11.95 -16.79
C ALA A 327 -3.17 13.32 -17.47
N THR A 328 -4.40 13.69 -17.86
CA THR A 328 -4.69 14.98 -18.48
C THR A 328 -4.65 16.12 -17.47
N LEU A 329 -5.33 16.00 -16.32
CA LEU A 329 -5.36 17.04 -15.29
C LEU A 329 -3.96 17.34 -14.75
N ASN A 330 -3.09 16.33 -14.66
CA ASN A 330 -1.69 16.50 -14.25
C ASN A 330 -0.81 17.28 -15.27
N ARG A 331 -1.38 17.72 -16.40
CA ARG A 331 -0.68 18.43 -17.47
C ARG A 331 -1.27 19.81 -17.78
N VAL A 332 -2.37 20.15 -17.11
CA VAL A 332 -3.04 21.44 -17.29
C VAL A 332 -2.24 22.51 -16.52
N PRO A 333 -1.83 23.61 -17.19
CA PRO A 333 -1.13 24.71 -16.52
C PRO A 333 -1.93 25.27 -15.34
N GLY A 334 -1.25 25.51 -14.22
CA GLY A 334 -1.87 26.06 -13.00
C GLY A 334 -2.45 25.01 -12.04
N VAL A 335 -2.57 23.75 -12.46
CA VAL A 335 -3.01 22.66 -11.56
C VAL A 335 -1.91 22.36 -10.54
N PRO A 336 -2.21 22.24 -9.23
CA PRO A 336 -1.19 22.00 -8.20
C PRO A 336 -0.41 20.70 -8.43
N GLY A 337 0.93 20.82 -8.44
CA GLY A 337 1.83 19.69 -8.65
C GLY A 337 1.86 19.14 -10.09
N ALA A 338 1.16 19.78 -11.03
CA ALA A 338 1.15 19.38 -12.43
C ALA A 338 2.51 19.60 -13.11
N LEU A 339 2.76 18.81 -14.15
CA LEU A 339 3.93 18.93 -15.01
C LEU A 339 3.55 19.66 -16.31
N PRO A 340 4.47 20.40 -16.94
CA PRO A 340 4.17 21.06 -18.22
C PRO A 340 3.76 20.05 -19.30
N HIS A 341 2.76 20.38 -20.13
CA HIS A 341 2.27 19.50 -21.20
C HIS A 341 3.28 19.22 -22.34
N SER A 342 4.49 19.79 -22.28
CA SER A 342 5.55 19.49 -23.26
C SER A 342 5.93 18.01 -23.21
N ALA A 343 6.23 17.45 -24.39
CA ALA A 343 6.63 16.05 -24.55
C ALA A 343 7.87 15.67 -23.70
N LYS A 344 8.71 16.65 -23.37
CA LYS A 344 9.90 16.46 -22.54
C LYS A 344 9.60 16.02 -21.09
N TYR A 345 8.36 16.20 -20.65
CA TYR A 345 7.92 15.80 -19.31
C TYR A 345 7.04 14.54 -19.35
N GLU A 346 6.94 13.85 -20.48
CA GLU A 346 6.19 12.58 -20.54
C GLU A 346 6.79 11.57 -19.55
N LEU A 347 5.91 10.87 -18.84
CA LEU A 347 6.28 9.83 -17.89
C LEU A 347 5.55 8.55 -18.29
N SER A 348 6.33 7.55 -18.71
CA SER A 348 5.83 6.18 -18.89
C SER A 348 5.53 5.52 -17.55
N ASP A 349 4.88 4.37 -17.58
CA ASP A 349 4.63 3.51 -16.42
C ASP A 349 5.93 3.11 -15.69
N MET A 350 6.99 2.80 -16.44
CA MET A 350 8.30 2.45 -15.89
C MET A 350 9.03 3.63 -15.24
N ASN A 351 8.74 4.87 -15.65
CA ASN A 351 9.37 6.07 -15.10
C ASN A 351 8.55 6.72 -13.98
N ALA A 352 7.23 6.57 -13.98
CA ALA A 352 6.37 7.05 -12.91
C ALA A 352 6.59 6.24 -11.62
N LEU A 353 6.37 6.86 -10.46
CA LEU A 353 6.52 6.20 -9.15
C LEU A 353 5.39 5.25 -8.73
N PRO A 354 4.09 5.47 -9.05
CA PRO A 354 3.01 4.81 -8.31
C PRO A 354 2.97 3.29 -8.44
N ARG A 355 3.17 2.75 -9.65
CA ARG A 355 2.88 1.34 -9.93
C ARG A 355 3.85 0.69 -10.90
N LEU A 356 4.43 -0.42 -10.48
CA LEU A 356 5.12 -1.36 -11.35
C LEU A 356 4.14 -2.42 -11.87
N VAL A 357 4.07 -2.58 -13.18
CA VAL A 357 3.19 -3.55 -13.85
C VAL A 357 3.98 -4.23 -14.97
N LYS A 358 3.83 -5.56 -15.12
CA LYS A 358 4.32 -6.26 -16.33
C LYS A 358 3.15 -6.58 -17.25
N TRP A 359 3.25 -6.11 -18.49
CA TRP A 359 2.39 -6.45 -19.61
C TRP A 359 3.01 -7.56 -20.45
N GLU A 360 2.25 -8.63 -20.66
CA GLU A 360 2.65 -9.87 -21.37
C GLU A 360 3.37 -9.60 -22.69
N TYR A 361 2.84 -8.66 -23.49
CA TYR A 361 3.34 -8.33 -24.82
C TYR A 361 4.62 -7.45 -24.84
N GLN A 362 5.14 -7.06 -23.67
CA GLN A 362 6.41 -6.33 -23.53
C GLN A 362 7.45 -7.10 -22.71
N GLU A 363 7.11 -8.30 -22.22
CA GLU A 363 8.06 -9.15 -21.51
C GLU A 363 9.11 -9.73 -22.46
N GLY A 364 10.36 -9.88 -21.99
CA GLY A 364 11.41 -10.48 -22.81
C GLY A 364 12.81 -10.42 -22.21
N ASP A 365 13.83 -10.68 -23.04
CA ASP A 365 15.23 -10.53 -22.62
C ASP A 365 15.56 -9.04 -22.49
N THR A 366 15.79 -8.57 -21.27
CA THR A 366 16.11 -7.17 -20.97
C THR A 366 17.42 -6.73 -21.62
N ARG A 367 18.34 -7.66 -21.89
CA ARG A 367 19.57 -7.38 -22.64
C ARG A 367 19.32 -7.13 -24.13
N LYS A 368 18.12 -7.45 -24.61
CA LYS A 368 17.67 -7.24 -26.00
C LYS A 368 16.60 -6.15 -26.11
N GLY A 369 16.42 -5.32 -25.07
CA GLY A 369 15.55 -4.15 -25.11
C GLY A 369 14.14 -4.34 -24.56
N ALA A 370 13.80 -5.50 -23.98
CA ALA A 370 12.57 -5.62 -23.21
C ALA A 370 12.65 -4.78 -21.93
N PRO A 371 11.59 -4.04 -21.53
CA PRO A 371 11.60 -3.27 -20.28
C PRO A 371 11.72 -4.16 -19.03
N TYR A 372 11.30 -5.42 -19.10
CA TYR A 372 11.31 -6.34 -17.96
C TYR A 372 11.34 -7.81 -18.37
N PRO A 373 11.85 -8.70 -17.48
CA PRO A 373 11.94 -10.13 -17.75
C PRO A 373 10.54 -10.77 -17.77
N PRO A 374 10.41 -11.99 -18.35
CA PRO A 374 9.17 -12.76 -18.34
C PRO A 374 8.57 -12.92 -16.94
N CYS A 375 7.24 -12.94 -16.89
CA CYS A 375 6.46 -13.23 -15.69
C CYS A 375 6.78 -14.65 -15.20
N THR A 376 6.98 -14.80 -13.89
CA THR A 376 7.20 -16.12 -13.28
C THR A 376 5.94 -16.74 -12.68
N GLY A 377 4.87 -15.95 -12.55
CA GLY A 377 3.52 -16.40 -12.19
C GLY A 377 2.66 -16.72 -13.43
N ARG A 378 1.51 -16.05 -13.57
CA ARG A 378 0.59 -16.24 -14.72
C ARG A 378 0.04 -14.91 -15.23
N HIS A 379 -0.37 -14.86 -16.49
CA HIS A 379 -1.04 -13.68 -17.04
C HIS A 379 -2.56 -13.76 -16.86
N GLN A 380 -3.18 -12.62 -16.55
CA GLN A 380 -4.62 -12.44 -16.60
C GLN A 380 -4.96 -11.12 -17.28
N ARG A 381 -5.64 -11.20 -18.45
CA ARG A 381 -5.91 -10.03 -19.31
C ARG A 381 -4.62 -9.28 -19.67
N SER A 382 -3.59 -10.04 -20.04
CA SER A 382 -2.25 -9.54 -20.42
C SER A 382 -1.47 -8.80 -19.34
N VAL A 383 -1.90 -8.87 -18.07
CA VAL A 383 -1.12 -8.38 -16.92
C VAL A 383 -0.57 -9.58 -16.15
N CYS A 384 0.73 -9.54 -15.83
CA CYS A 384 1.36 -10.54 -14.97
C CYS A 384 0.78 -10.48 -13.55
N ILE A 385 0.34 -11.64 -13.06
CA ILE A 385 0.18 -11.89 -11.64
C ILE A 385 1.51 -12.48 -11.18
N TYR A 386 2.24 -11.71 -10.37
CA TYR A 386 3.62 -12.01 -10.00
C TYR A 386 3.76 -13.34 -9.27
N GLY A 387 4.83 -14.06 -9.60
CA GLY A 387 5.30 -15.24 -8.87
C GLY A 387 6.51 -14.93 -7.99
N ALA A 388 6.94 -15.89 -7.19
CA ALA A 388 8.09 -15.73 -6.31
C ALA A 388 9.39 -15.36 -7.08
N GLY A 389 9.52 -15.80 -8.33
CA GLY A 389 10.67 -15.47 -9.17
C GLY A 389 10.72 -14.01 -9.65
N ASP A 390 9.61 -13.27 -9.52
CA ASP A 390 9.55 -11.85 -9.88
C ASP A 390 10.04 -10.93 -8.74
N VAL A 391 10.07 -11.43 -7.49
CA VAL A 391 10.30 -10.62 -6.27
C VAL A 391 11.66 -9.90 -6.30
N SER A 392 12.75 -10.60 -6.63
CA SER A 392 14.09 -10.00 -6.64
C SER A 392 14.20 -8.85 -7.64
N TRP A 393 13.70 -9.05 -8.86
CA TRP A 393 13.67 -8.01 -9.89
C TRP A 393 12.78 -6.83 -9.44
N MET A 394 11.59 -7.13 -8.91
CA MET A 394 10.62 -6.13 -8.50
C MET A 394 11.17 -5.20 -7.41
N LEU A 395 11.87 -5.74 -6.41
CA LEU A 395 12.45 -4.95 -5.30
C LEU A 395 13.57 -4.00 -5.76
N GLN A 396 14.16 -4.22 -6.94
CA GLN A 396 15.19 -3.33 -7.51
C GLN A 396 14.61 -2.09 -8.20
N HIS A 397 13.30 -1.99 -8.37
CA HIS A 397 12.65 -0.88 -9.07
C HIS A 397 12.25 0.25 -8.11
N HIS A 398 12.20 1.49 -8.61
CA HIS A 398 11.88 2.66 -7.78
C HIS A 398 10.40 2.78 -7.38
N HIS A 399 9.52 2.00 -8.01
CA HIS A 399 8.08 2.12 -7.78
C HIS A 399 7.72 1.84 -6.32
N LEU A 400 6.60 2.41 -5.89
CA LEU A 400 6.14 2.31 -4.51
C LEU A 400 5.35 1.02 -4.28
N LEU A 401 4.52 0.66 -5.26
CA LEU A 401 3.71 -0.56 -5.24
C LEU A 401 3.81 -1.28 -6.58
N ALA A 402 3.41 -2.56 -6.60
CA ALA A 402 3.33 -3.37 -7.80
C ALA A 402 1.94 -4.00 -8.00
N ASN A 403 1.60 -4.33 -9.25
CA ASN A 403 0.34 -4.97 -9.65
C ASN A 403 0.62 -6.06 -10.72
N LYS A 404 0.15 -7.30 -10.60
CA LYS A 404 -0.88 -7.84 -9.68
C LYS A 404 -0.33 -8.94 -8.77
N PHE A 405 -0.99 -9.12 -7.63
CA PHE A 405 -0.78 -10.25 -6.72
C PHE A 405 -2.07 -11.03 -6.50
N ASP A 406 -1.95 -12.34 -6.40
CA ASP A 406 -3.04 -13.25 -6.09
C ASP A 406 -2.49 -14.45 -5.31
N PRO A 407 -2.94 -14.69 -4.07
CA PRO A 407 -2.46 -15.80 -3.26
C PRO A 407 -2.86 -17.17 -3.87
N GLU A 408 -3.86 -17.19 -4.76
CA GLU A 408 -4.22 -18.40 -5.52
C GLU A 408 -3.26 -18.69 -6.68
N VAL A 409 -2.41 -17.74 -7.05
CA VAL A 409 -1.36 -17.90 -8.06
C VAL A 409 -0.04 -18.23 -7.39
N ASP A 410 0.39 -17.35 -6.48
CA ASP A 410 1.65 -17.52 -5.78
C ASP A 410 1.62 -16.74 -4.45
N ASP A 411 1.23 -17.44 -3.38
CA ASP A 411 1.23 -16.84 -2.04
C ASP A 411 2.64 -16.64 -1.48
N VAL A 412 3.63 -17.38 -1.99
CA VAL A 412 5.03 -17.26 -1.56
C VAL A 412 5.59 -15.89 -1.93
N ALA A 413 5.25 -15.38 -3.13
CA ALA A 413 5.62 -14.03 -3.53
C ALA A 413 5.16 -12.97 -2.52
N ILE A 414 3.91 -13.07 -2.06
CA ILE A 414 3.32 -12.11 -1.12
C ILE A 414 3.92 -12.28 0.28
N GLN A 415 4.05 -13.51 0.77
CA GLN A 415 4.67 -13.80 2.07
C GLN A 415 6.10 -13.29 2.16
N CYS A 416 6.89 -13.44 1.08
CA CYS A 416 8.27 -12.96 1.08
C CYS A 416 8.37 -11.44 1.00
N LEU A 417 7.46 -10.76 0.31
CA LEU A 417 7.38 -9.29 0.38
C LEU A 417 6.97 -8.82 1.79
N GLU A 418 6.00 -9.48 2.43
CA GLU A 418 5.58 -9.19 3.82
C GLU A 418 6.73 -9.32 4.80
N GLU A 419 7.42 -10.47 4.80
CA GLU A 419 8.57 -10.75 5.67
C GLU A 419 9.70 -9.75 5.41
N HIS A 420 10.06 -9.54 4.14
CA HIS A 420 11.17 -8.66 3.76
C HIS A 420 10.90 -7.20 4.15
N LEU A 421 9.76 -6.64 3.76
CA LEU A 421 9.43 -5.24 4.04
C LEU A 421 9.21 -5.01 5.53
N ARG A 422 8.61 -5.98 6.25
CA ARG A 422 8.48 -5.88 7.72
C ARG A 422 9.85 -5.87 8.38
N HIS A 423 10.74 -6.78 8.00
CA HIS A 423 12.10 -6.84 8.55
C HIS A 423 12.87 -5.55 8.25
N LEU A 424 12.80 -5.04 7.02
CA LEU A 424 13.42 -3.76 6.65
C LEU A 424 12.87 -2.59 7.46
N ALA A 425 11.56 -2.51 7.66
CA ALA A 425 10.95 -1.43 8.44
C ALA A 425 11.37 -1.46 9.92
N LEU A 426 11.50 -2.64 10.51
CA LEU A 426 11.87 -2.80 11.93
C LEU A 426 13.38 -2.65 12.16
N TYR A 427 14.23 -3.17 11.27
CA TYR A 427 15.67 -3.31 11.52
C TYR A 427 16.58 -2.61 10.52
N GLY A 428 16.02 -2.06 9.43
CA GLY A 428 16.78 -1.35 8.41
C GLY A 428 17.57 -0.19 9.02
N ARG A 429 18.86 -0.09 8.69
CA ARG A 429 19.71 1.03 9.12
C ARG A 429 19.43 2.24 8.24
N GLY A 430 19.42 3.42 8.86
CA GLY A 430 19.22 4.69 8.15
C GLY A 430 17.76 5.10 8.02
N LEU A 431 16.91 4.75 8.99
CA LEU A 431 15.81 5.63 9.39
C LEU A 431 16.39 6.96 9.87
#